data_AF-A0A2N2QSR7-F1
#
_entry.id   AF-A0A2N2QSR7-F1
#
_cell.length_a   1.000
_cell.length_b   1.000
_cell.length_c   1.000
_cell.angle_alpha   90.00
_cell.angle_beta   90.00
_cell.angle_gamma   90.00
#
_symmetry.space_group_name_H-M   'P 1'
#
loop_
_entity.id
_entity.type
_entity.pdbx_description
1 polymer ?
#
loop_
_entity_poly.entity_id
_entity_poly.type
_entity_poly.pdbx_seq_one_letter_code
_entity_poly.pdbx_strand_id
1 'polypeptide(L)'
;MNEPLDLIKAVRSGRLEAVRALLDAGAPPELADGQGDPGLPMGIACFMGFVDIVRELAARGASVNLPDNRSPTSPLSMALRGQRKEVVRALIELGTEIPEGTVTGLSEQEVLLAQWKACRESEADKAAGDQQGVEEIDMVGCFGTDTQVLEADVLRAAAAQQRRS
;
A
#
# COMPACT_ATOMS: atom_id res chain seq x y z
N MET A 1 12.42 -8.75 -32.27
CA MET A 1 12.05 -7.54 -31.53
C MET A 1 12.87 -7.58 -30.25
N ASN A 2 13.66 -6.55 -29.94
CA ASN A 2 14.48 -6.51 -28.72
C ASN A 2 13.71 -5.75 -27.63
N GLU A 3 12.46 -6.18 -27.37
CA GLU A 3 11.54 -5.63 -26.37
C GLU A 3 12.19 -5.36 -25.01
N PRO A 4 12.99 -6.28 -24.44
CA PRO A 4 13.70 -6.03 -23.19
C PRO A 4 14.66 -4.83 -23.26
N LEU A 5 15.47 -4.77 -24.30
CA LEU A 5 16.47 -3.71 -24.45
C LEU A 5 15.81 -2.34 -24.66
N ASP A 6 14.66 -2.31 -25.32
CA ASP A 6 13.93 -1.09 -25.59
C ASP A 6 13.26 -0.54 -24.31
N LEU A 7 12.82 -1.40 -23.39
CA LEU A 7 12.39 -0.99 -22.04
C LEU A 7 13.54 -0.32 -21.27
N ILE A 8 14.74 -0.90 -21.28
CA ILE A 8 15.92 -0.31 -20.62
C ILE A 8 16.24 1.07 -21.21
N LYS A 9 16.19 1.22 -22.53
CA LYS A 9 16.43 2.52 -23.19
C LYS A 9 15.37 3.55 -22.80
N ALA A 10 14.10 3.14 -22.73
CA ALA A 10 13.00 4.01 -22.31
C ALA A 10 13.22 4.51 -20.87
N VAL A 11 13.55 3.60 -19.95
CA VAL A 11 13.86 3.93 -18.55
C VAL A 11 15.07 4.85 -18.43
N ARG A 12 16.16 4.58 -19.16
CA ARG A 12 17.35 5.46 -19.18
C ARG A 12 17.05 6.86 -19.70
N SER A 13 16.08 6.98 -20.60
CA SER A 13 15.63 8.26 -21.13
C SER A 13 14.62 8.98 -20.24
N GLY A 14 14.12 8.35 -19.17
CA GLY A 14 13.13 8.93 -18.26
C GLY A 14 11.73 9.10 -18.87
N ARG A 15 11.43 8.43 -19.99
CA ARG A 15 10.14 8.58 -20.68
C ARG A 15 9.09 7.65 -20.10
N LEU A 16 8.34 8.14 -19.11
CA LEU A 16 7.26 7.41 -18.45
C LEU A 16 6.23 6.84 -19.45
N GLU A 17 5.81 7.65 -20.42
CA GLU A 17 4.82 7.22 -21.42
C GLU A 17 5.31 6.05 -22.28
N ALA A 18 6.59 6.08 -22.67
CA ALA A 18 7.21 4.99 -23.42
C ALA A 18 7.31 3.71 -22.58
N VAL A 19 7.63 3.85 -21.30
CA VAL A 19 7.66 2.72 -20.36
C VAL A 19 6.26 2.11 -20.21
N ARG A 20 5.23 2.92 -20.00
CA ARG A 20 3.83 2.46 -19.93
C ARG A 20 3.40 1.74 -21.21
N ALA A 21 3.63 2.34 -22.37
CA ALA A 21 3.28 1.74 -23.65
C ALA A 21 3.97 0.38 -23.89
N LEU A 22 5.24 0.24 -23.47
CA LEU A 22 5.96 -1.03 -23.57
C LEU A 22 5.41 -2.08 -22.59
N LEU A 23 5.07 -1.68 -21.37
CA LEU A 23 4.45 -2.57 -20.37
C LEU A 23 3.04 -2.98 -20.81
N ASP A 24 2.28 -2.10 -21.46
CA ASP A 24 0.98 -2.39 -22.06
C ASP A 24 1.08 -3.32 -23.26
N ALA A 25 2.17 -3.24 -24.02
CA ALA A 25 2.46 -4.17 -25.10
C ALA A 25 2.87 -5.57 -24.61
N GLY A 26 2.97 -5.79 -23.30
CA GLY A 26 3.33 -7.07 -22.69
C GLY A 26 4.84 -7.28 -22.52
N ALA A 27 5.65 -6.21 -22.56
CA ALA A 27 7.06 -6.33 -22.22
C ALA A 27 7.21 -6.77 -20.74
N PRO A 28 8.10 -7.74 -20.45
CA PRO A 28 8.30 -8.18 -19.08
C PRO A 28 8.90 -7.02 -18.25
N PRO A 29 8.32 -6.69 -17.08
CA PRO A 29 8.82 -5.61 -16.22
C PRO A 29 10.18 -5.95 -15.60
N GLU A 30 10.49 -7.25 -15.52
CA GLU A 30 11.73 -7.78 -15.00
C GLU A 30 12.55 -8.41 -16.13
N LEU A 31 13.81 -7.99 -16.23
CA LEU A 31 14.78 -8.54 -17.16
C LEU A 31 15.90 -9.19 -16.39
N ALA A 32 16.32 -10.37 -16.87
CA ALA A 32 17.56 -11.03 -16.48
C ALA A 32 18.61 -10.80 -17.58
N ASP A 33 19.76 -10.21 -17.25
CA ASP A 33 20.86 -9.95 -18.21
C ASP A 33 21.69 -11.21 -18.52
N GLY A 34 21.09 -12.40 -18.46
CA GLY A 34 21.79 -13.68 -18.65
C GLY A 34 22.84 -14.02 -17.57
N GLN A 35 23.14 -13.09 -16.64
CA GLN A 35 23.93 -13.33 -15.42
C GLN A 35 23.07 -13.76 -14.23
N GLY A 36 21.76 -13.93 -14.43
CA GLY A 36 20.85 -14.42 -13.39
C GLY A 36 20.39 -13.36 -12.39
N ASP A 37 20.61 -12.06 -12.66
CA ASP A 37 20.06 -10.97 -11.85
C ASP A 37 18.75 -10.44 -12.45
N PRO A 38 17.59 -10.83 -11.91
CA PRO A 38 16.29 -10.30 -12.31
C PRO A 38 16.13 -8.92 -11.63
N GLY A 39 16.04 -7.82 -12.38
CA GLY A 39 15.77 -6.50 -11.75
C GLY A 39 16.48 -5.27 -12.31
N LEU A 40 17.20 -5.41 -13.43
CA LEU A 40 17.94 -4.31 -14.05
C LEU A 40 17.11 -3.03 -14.33
N PRO A 41 15.86 -3.09 -14.85
CA PRO A 41 15.08 -1.89 -15.18
C PRO A 41 14.77 -1.04 -13.95
N MET A 42 14.35 -1.67 -12.86
CA MET A 42 14.02 -0.96 -11.62
C MET A 42 15.26 -0.43 -10.92
N GLY A 43 16.37 -1.18 -10.91
CA GLY A 43 17.66 -0.69 -10.41
C GLY A 43 18.16 0.55 -11.16
N ILE A 44 18.02 0.59 -12.49
CA ILE A 44 18.38 1.76 -13.31
C ILE A 44 17.46 2.95 -13.01
N ALA A 45 16.14 2.72 -12.92
CA ALA A 45 15.19 3.78 -12.56
C ALA A 45 15.52 4.37 -11.17
N CYS A 46 15.90 3.51 -10.23
CA CYS A 46 16.29 3.89 -8.87
C CYS A 46 17.59 4.71 -8.86
N PHE A 47 18.61 4.28 -9.60
CA PHE A 47 19.86 5.01 -9.75
C PHE A 47 19.65 6.40 -10.37
N MET A 48 18.77 6.48 -11.38
CA MET A 48 18.49 7.74 -12.07
C MET A 48 17.60 8.68 -11.27
N GLY A 49 16.76 8.17 -10.37
CA GLY A 49 15.86 8.98 -9.55
C GLY A 49 14.43 9.07 -10.06
N PHE A 50 14.02 8.20 -10.99
CA PHE A 50 12.71 8.29 -11.63
C PHE A 50 11.62 7.61 -10.79
N VAL A 51 11.10 8.32 -9.79
CA VAL A 51 10.08 7.81 -8.85
C VAL A 51 8.83 7.30 -9.58
N ASP A 52 8.34 8.03 -10.58
CA ASP A 52 7.13 7.65 -11.32
C ASP A 52 7.31 6.31 -12.06
N ILE A 53 8.50 6.09 -12.63
CA ILE A 53 8.83 4.84 -13.32
C ILE A 53 8.95 3.69 -12.31
N VAL A 54 9.53 3.94 -11.13
CA VAL A 54 9.61 2.93 -10.06
C VAL A 54 8.21 2.51 -9.59
N ARG A 55 7.29 3.47 -9.40
CA ARG A 55 5.90 3.18 -9.02
C ARG A 55 5.16 2.38 -10.09
N GLU A 56 5.32 2.72 -11.36
CA GLU A 56 4.71 1.95 -12.46
C GLU A 56 5.26 0.53 -12.57
N LEU A 57 6.58 0.36 -12.46
CA LEU A 57 7.20 -0.97 -12.49
C LEU A 57 6.70 -1.82 -11.30
N ALA A 58 6.63 -1.26 -10.10
CA ALA A 58 6.12 -1.95 -8.93
C ALA A 58 4.63 -2.32 -9.07
N ALA A 59 3.79 -1.41 -9.60
CA ALA A 59 2.38 -1.67 -9.87
C ALA A 59 2.15 -2.81 -10.89
N ARG A 60 3.11 -3.02 -11.79
CA ARG A 60 3.10 -4.12 -12.78
C ARG A 60 3.70 -5.42 -12.25
N GLY A 61 4.04 -5.47 -10.96
CA GLY A 61 4.57 -6.66 -10.30
C GLY A 61 6.08 -6.83 -10.40
N ALA A 62 6.85 -5.77 -10.66
CA ALA A 62 8.31 -5.85 -10.56
C ALA A 62 8.75 -6.17 -9.13
N SER A 63 9.69 -7.11 -8.98
CA SER A 63 10.21 -7.54 -7.68
C SER A 63 10.97 -6.40 -7.00
N VAL A 64 10.35 -5.78 -5.99
CA VAL A 64 10.98 -4.67 -5.25
C VAL A 64 12.09 -5.17 -4.32
N ASN A 65 11.92 -6.39 -3.80
CA ASN A 65 12.88 -7.08 -2.95
C ASN A 65 13.66 -8.11 -3.76
N LEU A 66 14.99 -8.10 -3.65
CA LEU A 66 15.86 -9.13 -4.20
C LEU A 66 16.29 -10.11 -3.11
N PRO A 67 16.55 -11.39 -3.44
CA PRO A 67 16.96 -12.40 -2.47
C PRO A 67 18.27 -12.04 -1.76
N ASP A 68 19.11 -11.23 -2.40
CA ASP A 68 20.27 -10.60 -1.77
C ASP A 68 20.13 -9.06 -1.79
N ASN A 69 19.39 -8.53 -0.81
CA ASN A 69 19.24 -7.09 -0.61
C ASN A 69 20.55 -6.37 -0.22
N ARG A 70 21.64 -7.11 0.03
CA ARG A 70 22.97 -6.56 0.27
C ARG A 70 23.81 -6.45 -1.01
N SER A 71 23.36 -7.07 -2.09
CA SER A 71 24.01 -7.00 -3.39
C SER A 71 24.06 -5.55 -3.89
N PRO A 72 25.12 -5.17 -4.63
CA PRO A 72 25.19 -3.85 -5.27
C PRO A 72 24.06 -3.64 -6.28
N THR A 73 23.42 -4.72 -6.74
CA THR A 73 22.30 -4.76 -7.69
C THR A 73 20.94 -4.53 -7.02
N SER A 74 20.85 -4.55 -5.69
CA SER A 74 19.62 -4.21 -4.97
C SER A 74 19.08 -2.82 -5.39
N PRO A 75 17.77 -2.68 -5.66
CA PRO A 75 17.13 -1.41 -6.01
C PRO A 75 17.42 -0.32 -4.98
N LEU A 76 17.41 -0.71 -3.69
CA LEU A 76 17.77 0.17 -2.57
C LEU A 76 19.23 0.61 -2.66
N SER A 77 20.17 -0.32 -2.85
CA SER A 77 21.60 -0.01 -3.01
C SER A 77 21.86 0.93 -4.18
N MET A 78 21.18 0.72 -5.31
CA MET A 78 21.28 1.59 -6.48
C MET A 78 20.72 3.00 -6.23
N ALA A 79 19.58 3.11 -5.52
CA ALA A 79 19.03 4.40 -5.10
C ALA A 79 19.99 5.16 -4.17
N LEU A 80 20.65 4.47 -3.24
CA LEU A 80 21.62 5.05 -2.32
C LEU A 80 22.89 5.52 -3.05
N ARG A 81 23.39 4.74 -4.00
CA ARG A 81 24.51 5.15 -4.87
C ARG A 81 24.18 6.38 -5.71
N GLY A 82 22.94 6.47 -6.18
CA GLY A 82 22.42 7.66 -6.87
C GLY A 82 22.11 8.83 -5.93
N GLN A 83 22.20 8.65 -4.61
CA GLN A 83 21.79 9.60 -3.56
C GLN A 83 20.35 10.11 -3.74
N ARG A 84 19.45 9.24 -4.24
CA ARG A 84 18.07 9.59 -4.58
C ARG A 84 17.14 9.32 -3.40
N LYS A 85 17.12 10.24 -2.43
CA LYS A 85 16.29 10.13 -1.21
C LYS A 85 14.80 9.91 -1.49
N GLU A 86 14.28 10.57 -2.52
CA GLU A 86 12.87 10.45 -2.94
C GLU A 86 12.52 9.03 -3.41
N VAL A 87 13.42 8.41 -4.17
CA VAL A 87 13.27 7.00 -4.59
C VAL A 87 13.35 6.08 -3.38
N VAL A 88 14.30 6.31 -2.46
CA VAL A 88 14.42 5.50 -1.24
C VAL A 88 13.11 5.55 -0.44
N ARG A 89 12.51 6.73 -0.28
CA ARG A 89 11.20 6.86 0.37
C ARG A 89 10.13 6.06 -0.36
N ALA A 90 10.05 6.16 -1.69
CA ALA A 90 9.08 5.42 -2.49
C ALA A 90 9.28 3.90 -2.39
N LEU A 91 10.51 3.41 -2.39
CA LEU A 91 10.82 1.99 -2.20
C LEU A 91 10.37 1.49 -0.81
N ILE A 92 10.57 2.29 0.23
CA ILE A 92 10.10 1.95 1.58
C ILE A 92 8.57 1.95 1.65
N GLU A 93 7.91 2.92 1.03
CA GLU A 93 6.44 2.96 0.89
C GLU A 93 5.92 1.70 0.17
N LEU A 94 6.66 1.16 -0.80
CA LEU A 94 6.34 -0.09 -1.51
C LEU A 94 6.68 -1.37 -0.71
N GLY A 95 7.15 -1.26 0.54
CA GLY A 95 7.45 -2.41 1.40
C GLY A 95 8.81 -3.07 1.15
N THR A 96 9.81 -2.29 0.73
CA THR A 96 11.18 -2.80 0.59
C THR A 96 11.78 -3.14 1.96
N GLU A 97 12.37 -4.33 2.08
CA GLU A 97 13.12 -4.73 3.27
C GLU A 97 14.46 -4.00 3.33
N ILE A 98 14.65 -3.20 4.39
CA ILE A 98 15.90 -2.48 4.63
C ILE A 98 16.82 -3.40 5.44
N PRO A 99 17.97 -3.85 4.91
CA PRO A 99 18.89 -4.65 5.69
C PRO A 99 19.52 -3.81 6.81
N GLU A 100 19.67 -4.43 7.99
CA GLU A 100 20.20 -3.78 9.18
C GLU A 100 21.60 -3.20 8.92
N GLY A 101 21.81 -1.94 9.30
CA GLY A 101 23.08 -1.23 9.12
C GLY A 101 23.28 -0.54 7.76
N THR A 102 22.27 -0.51 6.88
CA THR A 102 22.34 0.33 5.68
C THR A 102 22.16 1.82 6.00
N VAL A 103 23.10 2.63 5.55
CA VAL A 103 23.00 4.09 5.68
C VAL A 103 22.09 4.60 4.57
N THR A 104 20.80 4.74 4.87
CA THR A 104 19.79 5.22 3.90
C THR A 104 19.92 6.71 3.58
N GLY A 105 20.65 7.47 4.42
CA GLY A 105 20.77 8.93 4.29
C GLY A 105 19.48 9.70 4.58
N LEU A 106 18.44 8.98 5.05
CA LEU A 106 17.19 9.50 5.57
C LEU A 106 17.26 9.56 7.09
N SER A 107 16.50 10.47 7.69
CA SER A 107 16.29 10.47 9.13
C SER A 107 15.47 9.25 9.54
N GLU A 108 15.67 8.78 10.77
CA GLU A 108 14.89 7.68 11.36
C GLU A 108 13.38 7.95 11.28
N GLN A 109 12.97 9.20 11.50
CA GLN A 109 11.57 9.63 11.40
C GLN A 109 10.99 9.48 9.99
N GLU A 110 11.76 9.80 8.95
CA GLU A 110 11.32 9.63 7.56
C GLU A 110 11.17 8.17 7.18
N VAL A 111 12.08 7.31 7.67
CA VAL A 111 11.99 5.85 7.46
C VAL A 111 10.74 5.31 8.17
N LEU A 112 10.52 5.68 9.42
CA LEU A 112 9.36 5.25 10.19
C LEU A 112 8.03 5.71 9.56
N LEU A 113 7.96 6.96 9.08
CA LEU A 113 6.78 7.50 8.40
C LEU A 113 6.50 6.76 7.09
N ALA A 114 7.55 6.48 6.30
CA ALA A 114 7.41 5.74 5.05
C ALA A 114 6.97 4.28 5.30
N GLN A 115 7.52 3.61 6.31
CA GLN A 115 7.07 2.29 6.74
C GLN A 115 5.60 2.30 7.22
N TRP A 116 5.22 3.32 8.01
CA TRP A 116 3.84 3.45 8.48
C TRP A 116 2.85 3.62 7.31
N LYS A 117 3.22 4.41 6.29
CA LYS A 117 2.44 4.53 5.06
C LYS A 117 2.33 3.20 4.32
N ALA A 118 3.42 2.44 4.21
CA ALA A 118 3.43 1.12 3.57
C ALA A 118 2.44 0.15 4.24
N CYS A 119 2.42 0.10 5.57
CA CYS A 119 1.47 -0.73 6.32
C CYS A 119 0.02 -0.28 6.08
N ARG A 120 -0.25 1.03 5.99
CA ARG A 120 -1.59 1.57 5.74
C ARG A 120 -2.10 1.32 4.32
N GLU A 121 -1.24 1.42 3.31
CA GLU A 121 -1.63 1.14 1.93
C GLU A 121 -1.87 -0.37 1.73
N SER A 122 -1.09 -1.23 2.40
CA SER A 122 -1.36 -2.68 2.40
C SER A 122 -2.71 -3.05 3.03
N GLU A 123 -3.16 -2.33 4.05
CA GLU A 123 -4.50 -2.49 4.61
C GLU A 123 -5.60 -2.02 3.66
N ALA A 124 -5.35 -0.97 2.87
CA ALA A 124 -6.30 -0.46 1.88
C ALA A 124 -6.49 -1.41 0.69
N ASP A 125 -5.43 -2.07 0.20
CA ASP A 125 -5.55 -3.09 -0.87
C ASP A 125 -6.22 -4.37 -0.37
N LYS A 126 -6.03 -4.76 0.90
CA LYS A 126 -6.80 -5.86 1.51
C LYS A 126 -8.29 -5.52 1.65
N ALA A 127 -8.62 -4.26 1.93
CA ALA A 127 -10.00 -3.78 1.99
C ALA A 127 -10.68 -3.65 0.60
N ALA A 128 -9.91 -3.59 -0.49
CA ALA A 128 -10.44 -3.58 -1.86
C ALA A 128 -10.67 -4.99 -2.44
N GLY A 129 -10.05 -6.03 -1.84
CA GLY A 129 -10.27 -7.44 -2.20
C GLY A 129 -11.45 -8.10 -1.49
N ASP A 130 -11.96 -7.50 -0.41
CA ASP A 130 -13.20 -7.92 0.24
C ASP A 130 -14.29 -6.97 -0.25
N GLN A 131 -15.11 -7.44 -1.19
CA GLN A 131 -16.38 -6.78 -1.46
C GLN A 131 -17.06 -6.63 -0.11
N GLN A 132 -17.10 -5.40 0.39
CA GLN A 132 -17.92 -5.02 1.50
C GLN A 132 -19.35 -5.42 1.11
N GLY A 133 -19.73 -6.63 1.50
CA GLY A 133 -21.03 -6.86 2.09
C GLY A 133 -21.11 -5.87 3.22
N VAL A 134 -21.54 -4.66 2.90
CA VAL A 134 -22.24 -3.83 3.85
C VAL A 134 -23.41 -4.71 4.23
N GLU A 135 -23.23 -5.53 5.27
CA GLU A 135 -24.36 -5.98 6.05
C GLU A 135 -24.96 -4.66 6.53
N GLU A 136 -25.95 -4.22 5.75
CA GLU A 136 -26.96 -3.28 6.17
C GLU A 136 -27.35 -3.77 7.54
N ILE A 137 -26.89 -3.06 8.58
CA ILE A 137 -27.38 -3.29 9.93
C ILE A 137 -28.83 -2.85 9.83
N ASP A 138 -29.69 -3.81 9.48
CA ASP A 138 -31.11 -3.72 9.72
C ASP A 138 -31.20 -3.50 11.22
N MET A 139 -31.37 -2.23 11.58
CA MET A 139 -31.74 -1.83 12.91
C MET A 139 -33.10 -2.46 13.13
N VAL A 140 -33.10 -3.69 13.66
CA VAL A 140 -34.30 -4.36 14.14
C VAL A 140 -34.92 -3.36 15.10
N GLY A 141 -36.03 -2.75 14.67
CA GLY A 141 -36.75 -1.81 15.49
C GLY A 141 -36.96 -2.46 16.84
N CYS A 142 -36.35 -1.89 17.87
CA CYS A 142 -36.57 -2.29 19.25
C CYS A 142 -38.03 -1.93 19.59
N PHE A 143 -38.99 -2.69 19.07
CA PHE A 143 -40.37 -2.69 19.53
C PHE A 143 -40.39 -3.50 20.82
N GLY A 144 -40.03 -2.79 21.89
CA GLY A 144 -39.94 -3.37 23.22
C GLY A 144 -39.52 -2.35 24.27
N THR A 145 -39.69 -1.03 24.03
CA THR A 145 -39.99 -0.17 25.17
C THR A 145 -41.37 -0.58 25.64
N ASP A 146 -41.36 -1.47 26.62
CA ASP A 146 -42.52 -2.00 27.30
C ASP A 146 -43.27 -0.82 27.96
N THR A 147 -44.17 -0.20 27.20
CA THR A 147 -45.02 0.91 27.66
C THR A 147 -46.09 0.43 28.63
N GLN A 148 -46.17 -0.88 28.93
CA GLN A 148 -47.19 -1.46 29.80
C GLN A 148 -46.87 -1.35 31.30
N VAL A 149 -45.68 -0.88 31.69
CA VAL A 149 -45.33 -0.74 33.12
C VAL A 149 -45.88 0.58 33.72
N LEU A 150 -46.45 1.49 32.92
CA LEU A 150 -46.94 2.78 33.41
C LEU A 150 -48.40 2.77 33.94
N GLU A 151 -49.14 1.66 33.86
CA GLU A 151 -50.56 1.65 34.28
C GLU A 151 -50.79 1.14 35.72
N ALA A 152 -49.86 0.38 36.30
CA ALA A 152 -50.07 -0.25 37.60
C ALA A 152 -49.99 0.71 38.81
N ASP A 153 -49.17 1.77 38.71
CA ASP A 153 -48.99 2.73 39.80
C ASP A 153 -50.06 3.83 39.80
N VAL A 154 -50.57 4.21 38.63
CA VAL A 154 -51.68 5.17 38.50
C VAL A 154 -52.98 4.59 39.07
N LEU A 155 -53.24 3.29 38.84
CA LEU A 155 -54.41 2.61 39.39
C LEU A 155 -54.36 2.42 40.92
N ARG A 156 -53.16 2.28 41.51
CA ARG A 156 -53.00 2.13 42.96
C ARG A 156 -53.22 3.44 43.73
N ALA A 157 -52.90 4.58 43.11
CA ALA A 157 -53.13 5.90 43.69
C ALA A 157 -54.63 6.27 43.73
N ALA A 158 -55.40 5.91 42.69
CA ALA A 158 -56.84 6.18 42.63
C ALA A 158 -57.65 5.40 43.70
N ALA A 159 -57.25 4.15 44.00
CA ALA A 159 -57.92 3.32 45.01
C ALA A 159 -57.67 3.79 46.46
N ALA A 160 -56.60 4.55 46.72
CA ALA A 160 -56.32 5.10 48.05
C ALA A 160 -57.19 6.32 48.40
N GLN A 161 -57.67 7.05 47.39
CA GLN A 161 -58.53 8.24 47.60
C GLN A 161 -59.98 7.88 47.93
N GLN A 162 -60.47 6.71 47.52
CA GLN A 162 -61.86 6.29 47.79
C GLN A 162 -62.07 5.60 49.16
N ARG A 163 -61.02 5.36 49.95
CA ARG A 163 -61.15 4.81 51.32
C ARG A 163 -61.12 5.86 52.43
N ARG A 164 -61.08 7.16 52.09
CA ARG A 164 -61.01 8.27 53.05
C ARG A 164 -62.22 9.21 53.04
N SER A 165 -63.32 8.81 52.38
CA SER A 165 -64.65 9.41 52.52
C SER A 165 -65.61 8.42 53.17
#